data_AF-A0A9E5ZI42-F1
#
_entry.id   AF-A0A9E5ZI42-F1
#
_cell.length_a   1.000
_cell.length_b   1.000
_cell.length_c   1.000
_cell.angle_alpha   90.00
_cell.angle_beta   90.00
_cell.angle_gamma   90.00
#
_symmetry.space_group_name_H-M   'P 1'
#
loop_
_entity.id
_entity.type
_entity.pdbx_description
1 polymer ?
#
loop_
_entity_poly.entity_id
_entity_poly.type
_entity_poly.pdbx_seq_one_letter_code
_entity_poly.pdbx_strand_id
1 'polypeptide(L)'
;MAQNGYKKDSLQIKVYTSISYANNKIKAIKVKRVFCNYCTDFQILAIKQEAKNRSYSVRNDKENKLVNGTKKLTLFIRIAKSDFAAIREDN
;
A
#
# COMPACT_ATOMS: atom_id res chain seq x y z
N MET A 1 -32.69 -13.17 -1.52
CA MET A 1 -31.77 -12.08 -1.93
C MET A 1 -30.53 -12.16 -1.04
N ALA A 2 -29.51 -12.91 -1.46
CA ALA A 2 -28.36 -13.25 -0.62
C ALA A 2 -27.32 -12.12 -0.62
N GLN A 3 -27.57 -11.08 0.18
CA GLN A 3 -26.70 -9.92 0.30
C GLN A 3 -25.91 -9.99 1.61
N ASN A 4 -25.14 -11.08 1.83
CA ASN A 4 -24.33 -11.23 3.06
C ASN A 4 -22.91 -11.80 2.86
N GLY A 5 -22.46 -12.03 1.62
CA GLY A 5 -21.11 -12.58 1.34
C GLY A 5 -20.01 -11.53 1.13
N TYR A 6 -20.29 -10.44 0.40
CA TYR A 6 -19.25 -9.53 -0.11
C TYR A 6 -18.46 -8.73 0.95
N LYS A 7 -18.96 -8.61 2.19
CA LYS A 7 -18.21 -7.94 3.28
C LYS A 7 -17.25 -8.88 4.03
N LYS A 8 -17.40 -10.21 3.92
CA LYS A 8 -16.62 -11.18 4.73
C LYS A 8 -15.29 -11.58 4.10
N ASP A 9 -15.11 -11.28 2.82
CA ASP A 9 -14.02 -11.81 2.00
C ASP A 9 -12.98 -10.78 1.55
N SER A 10 -12.79 -9.66 2.28
CA SER A 10 -11.68 -8.74 2.00
C SER A 10 -10.73 -8.61 3.19
N LEU A 11 -9.43 -8.64 2.89
CA LEU A 11 -8.34 -8.38 3.84
C LEU A 11 -7.96 -6.91 3.75
N GLN A 12 -7.66 -6.32 4.90
CA GLN A 12 -7.13 -4.96 4.97
C GLN A 12 -5.69 -5.02 5.47
N ILE A 13 -4.76 -4.73 4.58
CA ILE A 13 -3.33 -4.78 4.85
C ILE A 13 -2.84 -3.37 5.13
N LYS A 14 -2.33 -3.16 6.34
CA LYS A 14 -1.73 -1.89 6.74
C LYS A 14 -0.31 -1.81 6.20
N VAL A 15 0.04 -0.70 5.59
CA VAL A 15 1.38 -0.47 5.02
C VAL A 15 1.89 0.90 5.44
N TYR A 16 3.09 0.93 5.99
CA TYR A 16 3.81 2.17 6.26
C TYR A 16 4.69 2.51 5.08
N THR A 17 4.49 3.71 4.56
CA THR A 17 5.30 4.30 3.50
C THR A 17 5.84 5.64 3.95
N SER A 18 6.88 6.10 3.29
CA SER A 18 7.46 7.40 3.51
C SER A 18 7.81 8.05 2.18
N ILE A 19 7.42 9.31 2.03
CA ILE A 19 7.76 10.14 0.88
C ILE A 19 8.76 11.19 1.35
N SER A 20 9.95 11.20 0.74
CA SER A 20 10.97 12.20 0.99
C SER A 20 10.86 13.31 -0.05
N TYR A 21 10.83 14.56 0.42
CA TYR A 21 10.75 15.77 -0.38
C TYR A 21 12.04 16.58 -0.23
N ALA A 22 12.52 17.12 -1.35
CA ALA A 22 13.62 18.07 -1.42
C ALA A 22 13.24 19.18 -2.41
N ASN A 23 13.30 20.44 -1.97
CA ASN A 23 12.94 21.61 -2.76
C ASN A 23 11.56 21.48 -3.43
N ASN A 24 10.56 21.06 -2.66
CA ASN A 24 9.17 20.85 -3.10
C ASN A 24 9.01 19.77 -4.18
N LYS A 25 10.05 18.98 -4.44
CA LYS A 25 10.06 17.84 -5.37
C LYS A 25 10.23 16.54 -4.60
N ILE A 26 9.72 15.46 -5.18
CA ILE A 26 9.81 14.14 -4.56
C ILE A 26 11.16 13.55 -4.88
N LYS A 27 11.91 13.23 -3.83
CA LYS A 27 13.21 12.59 -3.92
C LYS A 27 13.09 11.07 -3.94
N ALA A 28 12.22 10.52 -3.08
CA ALA A 28 12.04 9.07 -2.99
C ALA A 28 10.71 8.70 -2.32
N ILE A 29 10.14 7.57 -2.74
CA ILE A 29 9.04 6.90 -2.05
C ILE A 29 9.55 5.54 -1.59
N LYS A 30 9.53 5.30 -0.28
CA LYS A 30 10.00 4.05 0.33
C LYS A 30 8.88 3.40 1.12
N VAL A 31 8.69 2.09 0.92
CA VAL A 31 7.84 1.27 1.79
C VAL A 31 8.68 0.86 2.99
N LYS A 32 8.25 1.24 4.19
CA LYS A 32 8.96 0.98 5.45
C LYS A 32 8.56 -0.37 6.05
N ARG A 33 7.27 -0.69 6.05
CA ARG A 33 6.76 -1.92 6.65
C ARG A 33 5.42 -2.31 6.03
N VAL A 34 5.27 -3.59 5.71
CA VAL A 34 3.99 -4.19 5.36
C VAL A 34 3.55 -5.01 6.57
N PHE A 35 2.36 -4.75 7.11
CA PHE A 35 1.80 -5.52 8.22
C PHE A 35 1.02 -6.71 7.68
N CYS A 36 1.77 -7.68 7.17
CA CYS A 36 1.22 -8.95 6.72
C CYS A 36 2.20 -10.07 7.08
N ASN A 37 1.93 -10.77 8.18
CA ASN A 37 2.79 -11.82 8.69
C ASN A 37 2.50 -13.19 8.05
N TYR A 38 1.42 -13.28 7.27
CA TYR A 38 0.97 -14.48 6.57
C TYR A 38 1.17 -14.39 5.05
N CYS A 39 1.79 -13.31 4.57
CA CYS A 39 2.06 -13.11 3.14
C CYS A 39 3.37 -13.80 2.74
N THR A 40 3.40 -14.38 1.54
CA THR A 40 4.65 -14.79 0.88
C THR A 40 5.43 -13.59 0.36
N ASP A 41 6.71 -13.76 0.01
CA ASP A 41 7.52 -12.69 -0.57
C ASP A 41 6.91 -12.06 -1.82
N PHE A 42 6.29 -12.86 -2.69
CA PHE A 42 5.56 -12.39 -3.88
C PHE A 42 4.36 -11.51 -3.52
N GLN A 43 3.54 -11.95 -2.57
CA GLN A 43 2.41 -11.16 -2.07
C GLN A 43 2.90 -9.86 -1.44
N ILE A 44 3.97 -9.90 -0.64
CA ILE A 44 4.59 -8.71 -0.05
C ILE A 44 5.08 -7.76 -1.15
N LEU A 45 5.68 -8.27 -2.23
CA LEU A 45 6.14 -7.46 -3.35
C LEU A 45 4.99 -6.77 -4.08
N ALA A 46 3.90 -7.49 -4.38
CA ALA A 46 2.70 -6.92 -4.98
C ALA A 46 2.11 -5.80 -4.10
N ILE A 47 1.98 -6.05 -2.79
CA ILE A 47 1.51 -5.06 -1.82
C ILE A 47 2.44 -3.85 -1.76
N LYS A 48 3.76 -4.05 -1.79
CA LYS A 48 4.74 -2.96 -1.79
C LYS A 48 4.62 -2.11 -3.05
N GLN A 49 4.39 -2.72 -4.21
CA GLN A 49 4.17 -1.99 -5.46
C GLN A 49 2.88 -1.18 -5.41
N GLU A 50 1.77 -1.79 -4.99
CA GLU A 50 0.51 -1.06 -4.87
C GLU A 50 0.61 0.09 -3.84
N ALA A 51 1.29 -0.14 -2.72
CA ALA A 51 1.54 0.90 -1.73
C ALA A 51 2.33 2.08 -2.32
N LYS A 52 3.39 1.80 -3.11
CA LYS A 52 4.14 2.86 -3.81
C LYS A 52 3.27 3.64 -4.77
N ASN A 53 2.42 2.95 -5.54
CA ASN A 53 1.52 3.59 -6.50
C ASN A 53 0.51 4.51 -5.79
N ARG A 54 -0.10 4.04 -4.70
CA ARG A 54 -1.00 4.87 -3.87
C ARG A 54 -0.27 6.05 -3.24
N SER A 55 0.92 5.85 -2.66
CA SER A 55 1.78 6.93 -2.15
C SER A 55 2.10 7.95 -3.24
N TYR A 56 2.37 7.50 -4.46
CA TYR A 56 2.63 8.37 -5.60
C TYR A 56 1.36 9.13 -6.01
N SER A 57 0.17 8.53 -5.97
CA SER A 57 -1.06 9.24 -6.27
C SER A 57 -1.31 10.41 -5.30
N VAL A 58 -1.14 10.17 -4.00
CA VAL A 58 -1.44 11.18 -2.94
C VAL A 58 -0.29 12.16 -2.69
N ARG A 59 0.78 12.09 -3.50
CA ARG A 59 2.03 12.82 -3.26
C ARG A 59 1.89 14.34 -3.37
N ASN A 60 0.88 14.79 -4.13
CA ASN A 60 0.61 16.20 -4.40
C ASN A 60 -0.53 16.76 -3.55
N ASP A 61 -1.16 15.95 -2.70
CA ASP A 61 -2.17 16.42 -1.76
C ASP A 61 -1.59 17.46 -0.82
N LYS A 62 -2.38 18.49 -0.50
CA LYS A 62 -1.95 19.61 0.35
C LYS A 62 -1.45 19.14 1.72
N GLU A 63 -2.01 18.06 2.25
CA GLU A 63 -1.64 17.44 3.52
C GLU A 63 -0.31 16.65 3.47
N ASN A 64 0.12 16.21 2.29
CA ASN A 64 1.26 15.33 2.08
C ASN A 64 2.45 16.06 1.45
N LYS A 65 2.21 17.18 0.78
CA LYS A 65 3.23 18.03 0.18
C LYS A 65 4.08 18.68 1.27
N LEU A 66 5.39 18.47 1.19
CA LEU A 66 6.37 19.14 2.04
C LEU A 66 7.39 19.87 1.15
N VAL A 67 7.86 21.03 1.59
CA VAL A 67 8.94 21.75 0.92
C VAL A 67 10.26 20.99 1.07
N ASN A 68 10.56 20.53 2.28
CA ASN A 68 11.71 19.68 2.59
C ASN A 68 11.31 18.72 3.72
N GLY A 69 11.86 17.50 3.69
CA GLY A 69 11.71 16.54 4.78
C GLY A 69 11.10 15.21 4.34
N THR A 70 10.60 14.42 5.29
CA THR A 70 10.01 13.12 5.01
C THR A 70 8.62 13.01 5.63
N LYS A 71 7.61 12.84 4.77
CA LYS A 71 6.24 12.54 5.20
C LYS A 71 6.10 11.04 5.40
N LYS A 72 5.60 10.63 6.57
CA LYS A 72 5.19 9.24 6.83
C LYS A 72 3.71 9.10 6.49
N LEU A 73 3.37 8.06 5.74
CA LEU A 73 2.01 7.75 5.33
C LEU A 73 1.65 6.33 5.76
N THR A 74 0.45 6.20 6.31
CA THR A 74 -0.16 4.90 6.58
C THR A 74 -1.19 4.65 5.51
N LEU A 75 -0.99 3.59 4.72
CA LEU A 75 -1.92 3.16 3.69
C LEU A 75 -2.62 1.89 4.16
N PHE A 76 -3.90 1.80 3.83
CA PHE A 76 -4.68 0.57 4.00
C PHE A 76 -5.04 0.05 2.63
N ILE A 77 -4.43 -1.07 2.25
CA ILE A 77 -4.71 -1.76 1.01
C ILE A 77 -5.78 -2.79 1.28
N ARG A 78 -6.92 -2.65 0.60
CA ARG A 78 -8.02 -3.60 0.69
C ARG A 78 -7.96 -4.52 -0.52
N ILE A 79 -7.82 -5.81 -0.28
CA ILE A 79 -7.77 -6.85 -1.31
C ILE A 79 -8.78 -7.93 -0.97
N ALA A 80 -9.42 -8.53 -1.98
CA ALA A 80 -10.28 -9.69 -1.75
C ALA A 80 -9.43 -10.90 -1.34
N LYS A 81 -9.93 -11.75 -0.44
CA LYS A 81 -9.25 -12.97 0.02
C LYS A 81 -9.00 -13.94 -1.12
N SER A 82 -9.98 -14.08 -2.03
CA SER A 82 -9.86 -14.90 -3.24
C SER A 82 -8.72 -14.43 -4.12
N ASP A 83 -8.68 -13.12 -4.39
CA ASP A 83 -7.65 -12.47 -5.20
C ASP A 83 -6.27 -12.56 -4.52
N PHE A 84 -6.22 -12.29 -3.23
CA PHE A 84 -5.01 -12.43 -2.43
C PHE A 84 -4.49 -13.87 -2.40
N ALA A 85 -5.37 -14.87 -2.28
CA ALA A 85 -5.02 -16.28 -2.34
C ALA A 85 -4.63 -16.76 -3.75
N ALA A 86 -5.06 -16.03 -4.79
CA ALA A 86 -4.70 -16.25 -6.18
C ALA A 86 -3.35 -15.61 -6.55
N ILE A 87 -2.83 -14.66 -5.76
CA ILE A 87 -1.43 -14.21 -5.87
C ILE A 87 -0.52 -15.36 -5.39
N ARG A 88 -0.25 -16.28 -6.31
CA ARG A 88 0.72 -17.37 -6.18
C ARG A 88 1.77 -17.18 -7.25
N GLU A 89 2.99 -17.63 -6.97
CA GLU A 89 4.03 -17.74 -8.00
C GLU A 89 3.52 -18.77 -9.03
N ASP A 90 3.16 -18.29 -10.22
CA ASP A 90 2.91 -19.15 -11.37
C ASP A 90 4.25 -19.83 -11.68
N ASN A 91 4.33 -21.13 -11.39
CA ASN A 91 5.49 -21.95 -11.70
C ASN A 91 5.42 -22.40 -13.16
#